data_AF-X0TES1-F1
#
_entry.id   AF-X0TES1-F1
#
_cell.length_a   1.000
_cell.length_b   1.000
_cell.length_c   1.000
_cell.angle_alpha   90.00
_cell.angle_beta   90.00
_cell.angle_gamma   90.00
#
_symmetry.space_group_name_H-M   'P 1'
#
loop_
_entity.id
_entity.type
_entity.pdbx_description
1 polymer ?
#
loop_
_entity_poly.entity_id
_entity_poly.type
_entity_poly.pdbx_seq_one_letter_code
_entity_poly.pdbx_strand_id
1 'polypeptide(L)'
;MWTYLAFKIAGFTIAYLPTKVGYLIARLTADTVYICWPSLRAAIAANLRPVLGPEVDNATLKRVVRGVIRNVAKNYFDLIHLPHMKLDDIDSRITTHGWHNFEDAFNRGKGVILVTAHLGSFDMAGQILAARSAKVTVLVEALKP
;
A
#
# COMPACT_ATOMS: atom_id res chain seq x y z
N MET A 1 9.25 13.16 -24.12
CA MET A 1 9.99 11.91 -24.37
C MET A 1 10.99 11.60 -23.24
N TRP A 2 11.90 12.52 -22.89
CA TRP A 2 12.91 12.31 -21.84
C TRP A 2 12.37 12.10 -20.43
N THR A 3 11.33 12.84 -20.02
CA THR A 3 10.68 12.68 -18.70
C THR A 3 10.04 11.31 -18.53
N TYR A 4 9.39 10.81 -19.58
CA TYR A 4 8.82 9.47 -19.62
C TYR A 4 9.90 8.37 -19.53
N LEU A 5 11.02 8.55 -20.24
CA LEU A 5 12.14 7.62 -20.19
C LEU A 5 12.80 7.62 -18.81
N ALA A 6 13.02 8.80 -18.22
CA ALA A 6 13.53 8.94 -16.86
C ALA A 6 12.60 8.26 -15.84
N PHE A 7 11.29 8.44 -15.98
CA PHE A 7 10.29 7.77 -15.14
C PHE A 7 10.38 6.24 -15.27
N LYS A 8 10.47 5.71 -16.49
CA LYS A 8 10.63 4.26 -16.73
C LYS A 8 11.93 3.70 -16.15
N ILE A 9 13.05 4.39 -16.35
CA ILE A 9 14.36 3.96 -15.83
C ILE A 9 14.35 4.00 -14.29
N ALA A 10 13.81 5.05 -13.69
CA ALA A 10 13.70 5.16 -12.23
C ALA A 10 12.80 4.06 -11.67
N GLY A 11 11.61 3.84 -12.26
CA GLY A 11 10.70 2.78 -11.86
C GLY A 11 11.33 1.40 -11.95
N PHE A 12 11.99 1.09 -13.08
CA PHE A 12 12.72 -0.16 -13.25
C PHE A 12 13.84 -0.32 -12.22
N THR A 13 14.66 0.71 -12.01
CA THR A 13 15.77 0.65 -11.05
C THR A 13 15.28 0.42 -9.62
N ILE A 14 14.22 1.14 -9.21
CA ILE A 14 13.60 0.97 -7.90
C ILE A 14 13.01 -0.43 -7.76
N ALA A 15 12.41 -0.97 -8.83
CA ALA A 15 11.79 -2.29 -8.81
C ALA A 15 12.77 -3.44 -8.54
N TYR A 16 14.07 -3.29 -8.80
CA TYR A 16 15.07 -4.34 -8.49
C TYR A 16 15.84 -4.09 -7.19
N LEU A 17 15.54 -3.03 -6.45
CA LEU A 17 16.19 -2.80 -5.15
C LEU A 17 15.81 -3.92 -4.15
N PRO A 18 16.76 -4.38 -3.33
CA PRO A 18 16.44 -5.24 -2.19
C PRO A 18 15.41 -4.56 -1.29
N THR A 19 14.39 -5.29 -0.83
CA THR A 19 13.27 -4.74 -0.04
C THR A 19 13.73 -3.92 1.16
N LYS A 20 14.81 -4.33 1.85
CA LYS A 20 15.37 -3.58 2.99
C LYS A 20 15.87 -2.18 2.59
N VAL A 21 16.53 -2.07 1.43
CA VAL A 21 17.04 -0.80 0.89
C VAL A 21 15.87 0.06 0.42
N GLY A 22 14.90 -0.53 -0.29
CA GLY A 22 13.67 0.15 -0.70
C GLY A 22 12.90 0.76 0.47
N TYR A 23 12.71 0.00 1.55
CA TYR A 23 12.05 0.50 2.77
C TYR A 23 12.86 1.54 3.53
N LEU A 24 14.19 1.49 3.47
CA LEU A 24 15.03 2.55 4.01
C LEU A 24 14.82 3.85 3.22
N ILE A 25 14.88 3.79 1.89
CA ILE A 25 14.65 4.95 1.02
C ILE A 25 13.23 5.51 1.25
N ALA A 26 12.21 4.65 1.22
CA ALA A 26 10.82 5.04 1.46
C ALA A 26 10.65 5.75 2.82
N ARG A 27 11.32 5.25 3.88
CA ARG A 27 11.30 5.89 5.20
C ARG A 27 11.98 7.26 5.20
N LEU A 28 13.15 7.38 4.56
CA LEU A 28 13.88 8.64 4.47
C LEU A 28 13.08 9.69 3.69
N THR A 29 12.52 9.30 2.54
CA THR A 29 11.63 10.16 1.74
C THR A 29 10.41 10.59 2.55
N ALA A 30 9.76 9.66 3.25
CA ALA A 30 8.62 9.97 4.11
C ALA A 30 8.98 10.96 5.24
N ASP A 31 10.15 10.81 5.86
CA ASP A 31 10.61 11.71 6.91
C ASP A 31 10.92 13.11 6.37
N THR A 32 11.51 13.22 5.17
CA THR A 32 11.69 14.49 4.48
C THR A 32 10.35 15.14 4.14
N VAL A 33 9.40 14.39 3.58
CA VAL A 33 8.03 14.87 3.28
C VAL A 33 7.33 15.35 4.55
N TYR A 34 7.46 14.61 5.66
CA TYR A 34 6.90 15.01 6.95
C TYR A 34 7.45 16.37 7.38
N ILE A 35 8.76 16.60 7.27
CA ILE A 35 9.38 17.87 7.67
C ILE A 35 8.95 19.00 6.74
N CYS A 36 9.03 18.78 5.42
CA CYS A 36 8.89 19.81 4.39
C CYS A 36 7.43 20.15 4.04
N TRP A 37 6.44 19.34 4.41
CA TRP A 37 5.04 19.54 3.99
C TRP A 37 4.08 19.69 5.19
N PRO A 38 4.00 20.89 5.80
CA PRO A 38 3.12 21.15 6.95
C PRO A 38 1.63 20.94 6.67
N SER A 39 1.14 21.33 5.49
CA SER A 39 -0.28 21.20 5.13
C SER A 39 -0.71 19.74 5.00
N LEU A 40 0.14 18.87 4.42
CA LEU A 40 -0.08 17.42 4.40
C LEU A 40 -0.22 16.85 5.82
N ARG A 41 0.68 17.23 6.74
CA ARG A 41 0.60 16.81 8.15
C ARG A 41 -0.70 17.25 8.80
N ALA A 42 -1.12 18.49 8.57
CA ALA A 42 -2.36 19.02 9.13
C ALA A 42 -3.59 18.27 8.60
N ALA A 43 -3.64 17.97 7.30
CA ALA A 43 -4.73 17.20 6.69
C ALA A 43 -4.82 15.78 7.27
N ILE A 44 -3.69 15.06 7.36
CA ILE A 44 -3.67 13.72 7.95
C ILE A 44 -4.05 13.78 9.43
N ALA A 45 -3.56 14.77 10.19
CA ALA A 45 -3.92 14.95 11.59
C ALA A 45 -5.42 15.21 11.77
N ALA A 46 -6.04 16.02 10.91
CA ALA A 46 -7.48 16.30 10.93
C ALA A 46 -8.30 15.02 10.68
N ASN A 47 -7.86 14.15 9.78
CA ASN A 47 -8.52 12.86 9.53
C ASN A 47 -8.34 11.87 10.68
N LEU A 48 -7.17 11.87 11.34
CA LEU A 48 -6.86 10.92 12.41
C LEU A 48 -7.48 11.31 13.76
N ARG A 49 -7.66 12.60 14.05
CA ARG A 49 -8.11 13.07 15.37
C ARG A 49 -9.48 12.50 15.77
N PRO A 50 -10.51 12.47 14.89
CA PRO A 50 -11.78 11.83 15.22
C PRO A 50 -11.66 10.32 15.43
N VAL A 51 -10.77 9.65 14.68
CA VAL A 51 -10.57 8.19 14.75
C VAL A 51 -9.85 7.78 16.04
N LEU A 52 -8.86 8.59 16.48
CA LEU A 52 -8.10 8.34 17.70
C LEU A 52 -8.86 8.78 18.97
N GLY A 53 -9.94 9.55 18.81
CA GLY A 53 -10.77 10.03 19.90
C GLY A 53 -10.31 11.35 20.51
N PRO A 54 -11.16 11.98 21.35
CA PRO A 54 -10.93 13.32 21.89
C PRO A 54 -9.73 13.40 22.84
N GLU A 55 -9.38 12.29 23.51
CA GLU A 55 -8.30 12.21 24.50
C GLU A 55 -6.90 12.05 23.89
N VAL A 56 -6.78 12.01 22.56
CA VAL A 56 -5.47 11.83 21.92
C VAL A 56 -4.57 13.05 22.16
N ASP A 57 -3.41 12.80 22.77
CA ASP A 57 -2.41 13.84 22.96
C ASP A 57 -1.72 14.23 21.63
N ASN A 58 -1.10 15.41 21.61
CA ASN A 58 -0.41 15.92 20.43
C ASN A 58 0.81 15.08 20.02
N ALA A 59 1.47 14.41 20.97
CA ALA A 59 2.68 13.63 20.70
C ALA A 59 2.34 12.33 19.96
N THR A 60 1.31 11.64 20.43
CA THR A 60 0.70 10.45 19.84
C THR A 60 0.13 10.77 18.46
N LEU A 61 -0.64 11.87 18.33
CA LEU A 61 -1.15 12.29 17.02
C LEU A 61 -0.01 12.51 16.02
N LYS A 62 1.04 13.25 16.40
CA LYS A 62 2.22 13.46 15.53
C LYS A 62 2.93 12.16 15.17
N ARG A 63 3.07 11.23 16.12
CA ARG A 63 3.67 9.91 15.90
C ARG A 63 2.86 9.09 14.90
N VAL A 64 1.54 9.06 15.04
CA VAL A 64 0.65 8.32 14.12
C VAL A 64 0.66 8.96 12.73
N VAL A 65 0.58 10.29 12.62
CA VAL A 65 0.70 11.02 11.34
C VAL A 65 2.00 10.66 10.62
N ARG A 66 3.13 10.69 11.32
CA ARG A 66 4.44 10.29 10.74
C ARG A 66 4.45 8.83 10.33
N GLY A 67 3.80 7.95 11.12
CA GLY A 67 3.62 6.54 10.79
C GLY A 67 2.82 6.33 9.51
N VAL A 68 1.72 7.06 9.33
CA VAL A 68 0.89 7.02 8.11
C VAL A 68 1.72 7.41 6.89
N ILE A 69 2.42 8.54 6.93
CA ILE A 69 3.24 9.00 5.79
C ILE A 69 4.33 7.97 5.44
N ARG A 70 4.96 7.35 6.45
CA ARG A 70 5.94 6.27 6.23
C ARG A 70 5.32 5.03 5.60
N ASN A 71 4.13 4.63 6.03
CA ASN A 71 3.45 3.46 5.48
C ASN A 71 2.98 3.71 4.04
N VAL A 72 2.49 4.90 3.73
CA VAL A 72 2.14 5.31 2.36
C VAL A 72 3.36 5.24 1.45
N ALA A 73 4.51 5.77 1.89
CA ALA A 73 5.74 5.70 1.10
C ALA A 73 6.22 4.25 0.85
N LYS A 74 6.10 3.37 1.86
CA LYS A 74 6.39 1.94 1.68
C LYS A 74 5.43 1.28 0.71
N ASN A 75 4.14 1.61 0.78
CA ASN A 75 3.14 1.04 -0.13
C ASN A 75 3.40 1.45 -1.58
N TYR A 76 3.85 2.70 -1.83
CA TYR A 76 4.30 3.10 -3.17
C TYR A 76 5.55 2.33 -3.64
N PHE A 77 6.50 2.05 -2.75
CA PHE A 77 7.63 1.19 -3.09
C PHE A 77 7.14 -0.23 -3.44
N ASP A 78 6.27 -0.81 -2.62
CA ASP A 78 5.69 -2.13 -2.87
C ASP A 78 4.97 -2.16 -4.22
N LEU A 79 4.19 -1.14 -4.55
CA LEU A 79 3.49 -1.02 -5.84
C LEU A 79 4.43 -1.01 -7.05
N ILE A 80 5.59 -0.35 -6.96
CA ILE A 80 6.61 -0.35 -8.03
C ILE A 80 7.30 -1.71 -8.13
N HIS A 81 7.51 -2.37 -7.00
CA HIS A 81 8.20 -3.65 -6.90
C HIS A 81 7.32 -4.83 -7.36
N LEU A 82 6.01 -4.76 -7.07
CA LEU A 82 5.03 -5.83 -7.23
C LEU A 82 5.01 -6.49 -8.62
N PRO A 83 5.03 -5.76 -9.76
CA PRO A 83 4.95 -6.37 -11.08
C PRO A 83 6.15 -7.26 -11.44
N HIS A 84 7.23 -7.18 -10.66
CA HIS A 84 8.47 -7.93 -10.87
C HIS A 84 8.64 -9.10 -9.89
N MET A 85 7.69 -9.27 -8.96
CA MET A 85 7.69 -10.37 -8.01
C MET A 85 7.01 -11.61 -8.61
N LYS A 86 7.49 -12.80 -8.22
CA LYS A 86 6.79 -14.05 -8.52
C LYS A 86 5.61 -14.23 -7.57
N LEU A 87 4.53 -14.84 -8.06
CA LEU A 87 3.33 -15.10 -7.24
C LEU A 87 3.63 -15.96 -6.01
N ASP A 88 4.50 -16.96 -6.13
CA ASP A 88 4.92 -17.81 -4.99
C ASP A 88 5.68 -17.00 -3.92
N ASP A 89 6.51 -16.03 -4.35
CA ASP A 89 7.21 -15.13 -3.44
C ASP A 89 6.25 -14.17 -2.73
N ILE A 90 5.11 -13.85 -3.35
CA ILE A 90 4.06 -13.02 -2.76
C ILE A 90 3.28 -13.85 -1.73
N ASP A 91 2.81 -15.05 -2.08
CA ASP A 91 2.03 -15.91 -1.19
C ASP A 91 2.81 -16.25 0.09
N SER A 92 4.11 -16.56 -0.04
CA SER A 92 4.99 -16.83 1.12
C SER A 92 5.19 -15.63 2.07
N ARG A 93 4.91 -14.40 1.63
CA ARG A 93 5.02 -13.18 2.45
C ARG A 93 3.71 -12.79 3.12
N ILE A 94 2.59 -13.42 2.78
CA ILE A 94 1.26 -13.04 3.25
C ILE A 94 0.72 -14.15 4.14
N THR A 95 0.50 -13.84 5.42
CA THR A 95 -0.30 -14.68 6.31
C THR A 95 -1.76 -14.26 6.18
N THR A 96 -2.63 -15.18 5.74
CA THR A 96 -4.06 -14.94 5.66
C THR A 96 -4.76 -15.43 6.92
N HIS A 97 -5.72 -14.64 7.41
CA HIS A 97 -6.62 -15.02 8.48
C HIS A 97 -8.04 -15.10 7.93
N GLY A 98 -8.74 -16.21 8.19
CA GLY A 98 -10.12 -16.39 7.73
C GLY A 98 -10.27 -16.68 6.23
N TRP A 99 -9.25 -17.24 5.58
CA TRP A 99 -9.28 -17.57 4.13
C TRP A 99 -10.44 -18.51 3.75
N HIS A 100 -10.82 -19.43 4.63
CA HIS A 100 -11.97 -20.31 4.44
C HIS A 100 -13.26 -19.55 4.12
N ASN A 101 -13.46 -18.32 4.64
CA ASN A 101 -14.64 -17.52 4.33
C ASN A 101 -14.72 -17.18 2.83
N PHE A 102 -13.56 -16.94 2.20
CA PHE A 102 -13.49 -16.73 0.76
C PHE A 102 -13.79 -18.04 0.00
N GLU A 103 -13.17 -19.14 0.40
CA GLU A 103 -13.35 -20.46 -0.23
C GLU A 103 -14.81 -20.93 -0.15
N ASP A 104 -15.43 -20.83 1.02
CA ASP A 104 -16.82 -21.19 1.25
C ASP A 104 -17.76 -20.33 0.39
N ALA A 105 -17.53 -19.02 0.34
CA ALA A 105 -18.31 -18.12 -0.50
C ALA A 105 -18.13 -18.42 -2.00
N PHE A 106 -16.90 -18.72 -2.43
CA PHE A 106 -16.56 -19.03 -3.80
C PHE A 106 -17.19 -20.35 -4.26
N ASN A 107 -17.15 -21.38 -3.41
CA ASN A 107 -17.70 -22.71 -3.67
C ASN A 107 -19.22 -22.73 -3.81
N ARG A 108 -19.93 -21.68 -3.37
CA ARG A 108 -21.38 -21.52 -3.60
C ARG A 108 -21.74 -21.22 -5.05
N GLY A 109 -20.76 -20.96 -5.93
CA GLY A 109 -20.96 -20.80 -7.37
C GLY A 109 -21.70 -19.52 -7.80
N LYS A 110 -21.81 -18.53 -6.92
CA LYS A 110 -22.48 -17.24 -7.20
C LYS A 110 -21.51 -16.07 -7.44
N GLY A 111 -20.21 -16.33 -7.36
CA GLY A 111 -19.17 -15.31 -7.29
C GLY A 111 -19.00 -14.74 -5.88
N VAL A 112 -17.95 -13.93 -5.69
CA VAL A 112 -17.60 -13.29 -4.42
C VAL A 112 -17.39 -11.80 -4.66
N ILE A 113 -18.03 -10.96 -3.85
CA ILE A 113 -17.72 -9.52 -3.77
C ILE A 113 -16.77 -9.32 -2.60
N LEU A 114 -15.52 -8.98 -2.92
CA LEU A 114 -14.52 -8.62 -1.92
C LEU A 114 -14.53 -7.10 -1.73
N VAL A 115 -14.72 -6.67 -0.48
CA VAL A 115 -14.70 -5.25 -0.10
C VAL A 115 -13.45 -5.00 0.73
N THR A 116 -12.71 -3.96 0.38
CA THR A 116 -11.50 -3.55 1.09
C THR A 116 -11.49 -2.04 1.34
N ALA A 117 -10.55 -1.59 2.16
CA ALA A 117 -10.26 -0.18 2.40
C ALA A 117 -8.83 0.14 1.96
N HIS A 118 -8.53 1.44 1.76
CA HIS A 118 -7.16 1.92 1.55
C HIS A 118 -6.36 1.86 2.86
N LEU A 119 -6.03 0.63 3.30
CA LEU A 119 -5.44 0.35 4.60
C LEU A 119 -4.26 -0.61 4.46
N GLY A 120 -3.15 -0.26 5.13
CA GLY A 120 -1.95 -1.09 5.13
C GLY A 120 -1.33 -1.23 3.74
N SER A 121 -0.67 -2.35 3.50
CA SER A 121 -0.07 -2.71 2.20
C SER A 121 -1.12 -3.35 1.29
N PHE A 122 -2.18 -2.59 0.97
CA PHE A 122 -3.37 -3.16 0.30
C PHE A 122 -3.05 -3.67 -1.12
N ASP A 123 -2.12 -3.03 -1.84
CA ASP A 123 -1.68 -3.46 -3.18
C ASP A 123 -1.06 -4.86 -3.14
N MET A 124 -0.21 -5.12 -2.14
CA MET A 124 0.40 -6.42 -1.87
C MET A 124 -0.66 -7.44 -1.43
N ALA A 125 -1.52 -7.07 -0.47
CA ALA A 125 -2.53 -7.96 0.06
C ALA A 125 -3.51 -8.44 -1.03
N GLY A 126 -3.89 -7.57 -1.96
CA GLY A 126 -4.77 -7.90 -3.09
C GLY A 126 -4.19 -8.98 -4.01
N GLN A 127 -2.86 -9.10 -4.11
CA GLN A 127 -2.22 -10.10 -4.97
C GLN A 127 -2.42 -11.54 -4.49
N ILE A 128 -2.84 -11.75 -3.24
CA ILE A 128 -3.13 -13.09 -2.73
C ILE A 128 -4.18 -13.82 -3.57
N LEU A 129 -5.11 -13.08 -4.16
CA LEU A 129 -6.13 -13.62 -5.05
C LEU A 129 -5.51 -14.17 -6.33
N ALA A 130 -4.63 -13.39 -6.97
CA ALA A 130 -3.91 -13.84 -8.16
C ALA A 130 -2.96 -15.00 -7.84
N ALA A 131 -2.23 -14.92 -6.73
CA ALA A 131 -1.30 -15.96 -6.29
C ALA A 131 -1.99 -17.29 -6.02
N ARG A 132 -3.24 -17.26 -5.54
CA ARG A 132 -4.08 -18.44 -5.32
C ARG A 132 -5.03 -18.74 -6.49
N SER A 133 -4.69 -18.27 -7.69
CA SER A 133 -5.38 -18.56 -8.95
C SER A 133 -6.85 -18.13 -9.01
N ALA A 134 -7.27 -17.17 -8.20
CA ALA A 134 -8.60 -16.57 -8.30
C ALA A 134 -8.64 -15.56 -9.47
N LYS A 135 -9.66 -15.68 -10.33
CA LYS A 135 -9.95 -14.68 -11.36
C LYS A 135 -10.70 -13.51 -10.71
N VAL A 136 -10.16 -12.30 -10.88
CA VAL A 136 -10.69 -11.10 -10.23
C VAL A 136 -11.00 -10.02 -11.28
N THR A 137 -12.08 -9.30 -11.07
CA THR A 137 -12.38 -8.05 -11.77
C THR A 137 -12.31 -6.92 -10.75
N VAL A 138 -11.54 -5.87 -11.06
CA VAL A 138 -11.35 -4.70 -10.18
C VAL A 138 -11.84 -3.46 -10.91
N LEU A 139 -12.56 -2.60 -10.20
CA LEU A 139 -12.95 -1.29 -10.69
C LEU A 139 -11.83 -0.30 -10.38
N VAL A 140 -11.41 0.46 -11.39
CA VAL A 140 -10.31 1.42 -11.28
C VAL A 140 -10.75 2.75 -11.87
N GLU A 141 -10.44 3.85 -11.18
CA GLU A 141 -10.66 5.20 -11.71
C GLU A 141 -9.66 5.49 -12.84
N ALA A 142 -10.15 6.07 -13.94
CA ALA A 142 -9.30 6.49 -15.03
C ALA A 142 -8.47 7.73 -14.63
N LEU A 143 -7.16 7.55 -14.48
CA LEU A 143 -6.24 8.64 -14.18
C LEU A 143 -6.03 9.54 -15.41
N LYS A 144 -6.05 10.85 -15.20
CA LYS A 144 -5.67 11.84 -16.23
C LYS A 144 -4.20 12.23 -16.03
N PRO A 145 -3.38 12.29 -17.10
CA PRO A 145 -1.99 12.75 -17.03
C PRO A 145 -1.88 14.21 -16.55
#